data_AF-A0AAW3VDE9-F1
#
_entry.id   AF-A0AAW3VDE9-F1
#
_cell.length_a   1.000
_cell.length_b   1.000
_cell.length_c   1.000
_cell.angle_alpha   90.00
_cell.angle_beta   90.00
_cell.angle_gamma   90.00
#
_symmetry.space_group_name_H-M   'P 1'
#
loop_
_entity.id
_entity.type
_entity.pdbx_description
1 polymer ?
#
loop_
_entity_poly.entity_id
_entity_poly.type
_entity_poly.pdbx_seq_one_letter_code
_entity_poly.pdbx_strand_id
1 'polypeptide(L)'
;MNPKPVFLQPLRTIQLTLVILWLYQGLIPKILFQSPAEISIWQNMGFELALAKVLVGLSGGCEMLFGLCFLKWNRSILLHGLNIIGLAGLLLLIAFTAPLQLTAAFNPVVMNTAMLMLSVVAIQLIQQEQSKIFKQ
;
A
#
# COMPACT_ATOMS: atom_id res chain seq x y z
N MET A 1 31.08 -7.74 13.62
CA MET A 1 30.05 -8.41 12.79
C MET A 1 29.80 -7.53 11.56
N ASN A 2 30.08 -8.02 10.36
CA ASN A 2 29.80 -7.28 9.13
C ASN A 2 28.27 -7.22 8.95
N PRO A 3 27.63 -6.04 8.83
CA PRO A 3 26.19 -5.98 8.60
C PRO A 3 25.86 -6.79 7.35
N LYS A 4 24.97 -7.77 7.47
CA LYS A 4 24.48 -8.52 6.32
C LYS A 4 23.91 -7.51 5.31
N PRO A 5 24.27 -7.58 4.01
CA PRO A 5 23.73 -6.67 3.00
C PRO A 5 22.20 -6.60 3.08
N VAL A 6 21.62 -5.45 2.77
CA VAL A 6 20.18 -5.15 2.93
C VAL A 6 19.28 -6.22 2.31
N PHE A 7 19.68 -6.79 1.17
CA PHE A 7 18.96 -7.87 0.47
C PHE A 7 18.98 -9.23 1.18
N LEU A 8 19.88 -9.43 2.16
CA LEU A 8 19.89 -10.62 3.02
C LEU A 8 18.99 -10.48 4.26
N GLN A 9 18.25 -9.37 4.36
CA GLN A 9 17.24 -9.15 5.39
C GLN A 9 15.85 -9.16 4.73
N PRO A 10 15.13 -10.29 4.76
CA PRO A 10 13.83 -10.42 4.09
C PRO A 10 12.84 -9.33 4.50
N LEU A 11 12.78 -9.04 5.80
CA LEU A 11 11.90 -8.00 6.34
C LEU A 11 12.18 -6.60 5.77
N ARG A 12 13.45 -6.25 5.58
CA ARG A 12 13.84 -4.96 5.02
C ARG A 12 13.54 -4.87 3.52
N THR A 13 13.70 -5.99 2.81
CA THR A 13 13.32 -6.08 1.39
C THR A 13 11.81 -5.87 1.23
N ILE A 14 11.00 -6.50 2.08
CA ILE A 14 9.54 -6.33 2.07
C ILE A 14 9.15 -4.86 2.27
N GLN A 15 9.74 -4.17 3.25
CA GLN A 15 9.41 -2.77 3.51
C GLN A 15 9.81 -1.85 2.37
N LEU A 16 11.02 -2.03 1.81
CA LEU A 16 11.44 -1.22 0.68
C LEU A 16 10.51 -1.42 -0.51
N THR A 17 10.08 -2.66 -0.78
CA THR A 17 9.05 -2.93 -1.79
C THR A 17 7.75 -2.20 -1.48
N LEU A 18 7.24 -2.27 -0.24
CA LEU A 18 6.02 -1.55 0.16
C LEU A 18 6.16 -0.04 -0.01
N VAL A 19 7.29 0.55 0.41
CA VAL A 19 7.58 1.99 0.23
C VAL A 19 7.51 2.35 -1.25
N ILE A 20 8.22 1.61 -2.11
CA ILE A 20 8.26 1.88 -3.56
C ILE A 20 6.86 1.79 -4.17
N LEU A 21 6.09 0.76 -3.81
CA LEU A 21 4.74 0.56 -4.36
C LEU A 21 3.76 1.65 -3.89
N TRP A 22 3.77 2.01 -2.60
CA TRP A 22 2.96 3.11 -2.06
C TRP A 22 3.33 4.45 -2.69
N LEU A 23 4.63 4.72 -2.88
CA LEU A 23 5.10 5.92 -3.57
C LEU A 23 4.65 5.92 -5.04
N TYR A 24 4.75 4.79 -5.74
CA TYR A 24 4.35 4.71 -7.14
C TYR A 24 2.85 4.96 -7.32
N GLN A 25 1.99 4.29 -6.53
CA GLN A 25 0.54 4.46 -6.66
C GLN A 25 0.03 5.83 -6.22
N GLY A 26 0.71 6.48 -5.26
CA GLY A 26 0.35 7.84 -4.86
C GLY A 26 0.89 8.89 -5.82
N LEU A 27 2.10 8.71 -6.35
CA LEU A 27 2.73 9.71 -7.19
C LEU A 27 2.24 9.64 -8.64
N ILE A 28 2.33 8.46 -9.27
CA ILE A 28 2.14 8.33 -10.71
C ILE A 28 0.67 8.54 -11.10
N PRO A 29 -0.28 7.65 -10.73
CA PRO A 29 -1.64 7.77 -11.22
C PRO A 29 -2.43 8.90 -10.54
N LYS A 30 -2.06 9.31 -9.32
CA LYS A 30 -2.84 10.29 -8.54
C LYS A 30 -2.30 11.72 -8.56
N ILE A 31 -1.00 11.94 -8.47
CA ILE A 31 -0.44 13.30 -8.45
C ILE A 31 0.01 13.75 -9.84
N LEU A 32 0.86 12.97 -10.52
CA LEU A 32 1.46 13.40 -11.79
C LEU A 32 0.49 13.33 -12.96
N PHE A 33 -0.23 12.21 -13.09
CA PHE A 33 -1.08 11.96 -14.26
C PHE A 33 -2.57 12.15 -14.00
N GLN A 34 -3.00 12.21 -12.72
CA GLN A 34 -4.41 12.32 -12.33
C GLN A 34 -5.33 11.47 -13.22
N SER A 35 -5.09 10.16 -13.23
CA SER A 35 -5.66 9.26 -14.23
C SER A 35 -7.19 9.29 -14.23
N PRO A 36 -7.84 9.10 -15.40
CA PRO A 36 -9.30 9.04 -15.48
C PRO A 36 -9.92 7.97 -14.58
N ALA A 37 -9.22 6.85 -14.37
CA ALA A 37 -9.64 5.77 -13.47
C ALA A 37 -9.77 6.27 -12.02
N GLU A 38 -8.78 7.00 -11.51
CA GLU A 38 -8.78 7.57 -10.16
C GLU A 38 -9.84 8.67 -10.02
N ILE A 39 -10.00 9.53 -11.02
CA ILE A 39 -11.03 10.59 -11.01
C ILE A 39 -12.44 9.97 -11.01
N SER A 40 -12.67 8.91 -11.79
CA SER A 40 -13.98 8.26 -11.90
C SER A 40 -14.46 7.68 -10.57
N ILE A 41 -13.54 7.21 -9.72
CA ILE A 41 -13.87 6.72 -8.37
C ILE A 41 -14.58 7.82 -7.57
N TRP A 42 -14.04 9.04 -7.58
CA TRP A 42 -14.62 10.17 -6.86
C TRP A 42 -15.87 10.73 -7.55
N GLN A 43 -15.90 10.78 -8.87
CA GLN A 43 -17.10 11.23 -9.59
C GLN A 43 -18.29 10.27 -9.37
N ASN A 44 -18.04 8.97 -9.27
CA ASN A 44 -19.06 7.96 -8.97
C ASN A 44 -19.57 8.05 -7.52
N MET A 45 -18.85 8.73 -6.62
CA MET A 45 -19.35 9.11 -5.30
C MET A 45 -20.18 10.41 -5.31
N GLY A 46 -20.33 11.06 -6.46
CA GLY A 46 -21.11 12.29 -6.62
C GLY A 46 -20.31 13.60 -6.53
N PHE A 47 -18.97 13.54 -6.53
CA PHE A 47 -18.16 14.75 -6.52
C PHE A 47 -18.00 15.36 -7.92
N GLU A 48 -18.05 16.70 -8.00
CA GLU A 48 -17.77 17.43 -9.24
C GLU A 48 -16.30 17.26 -9.65
N LEU A 49 -16.00 17.37 -10.95
CA LEU A 49 -14.66 17.15 -11.52
C LEU A 49 -13.55 17.94 -10.82
N ALA A 50 -13.78 19.22 -10.52
CA ALA A 50 -12.77 20.07 -9.88
C ALA A 50 -12.40 19.54 -8.48
N LEU A 51 -13.42 19.21 -7.68
CA LEU A 51 -13.23 18.66 -6.34
C LEU A 51 -12.67 17.23 -6.39
N ALA A 52 -13.12 16.39 -7.33
CA ALA A 52 -12.59 15.05 -7.55
C ALA A 52 -11.08 15.08 -7.81
N LYS A 53 -10.57 15.98 -8.66
CA LYS A 53 -9.13 16.12 -8.90
C LYS A 53 -8.34 16.50 -7.65
N VAL A 54 -8.89 17.38 -6.82
CA VAL A 54 -8.27 17.75 -5.53
C VAL A 54 -8.22 16.53 -4.61
N LEU A 55 -9.33 15.80 -4.48
CA LEU A 55 -9.42 14.61 -3.63
C LEU A 55 -8.50 13.47 -4.10
N VAL A 56 -8.34 13.27 -5.42
CA VAL A 56 -7.34 12.36 -5.99
C VAL A 56 -5.92 12.76 -5.61
N GLY A 57 -5.58 14.05 -5.72
CA GLY A 57 -4.25 14.53 -5.32
C GLY A 57 -3.99 14.35 -3.82
N LEU A 58 -4.99 14.66 -2.99
CA LEU A 58 -4.91 14.48 -1.53
C LEU A 58 -4.76 13.00 -1.15
N SER A 59 -5.53 12.11 -1.77
CA SER A 59 -5.39 10.68 -1.52
C SER A 59 -3.99 10.22 -1.92
N GLY A 60 -3.47 10.61 -3.08
CA GLY A 60 -2.10 10.29 -3.50
C GLY A 60 -1.03 10.75 -2.51
N GLY A 61 -1.18 11.95 -1.95
CA GLY A 61 -0.31 12.44 -0.88
C GLY A 61 -0.35 11.57 0.38
N CYS A 62 -1.56 11.20 0.83
CA CYS A 62 -1.75 10.30 1.97
C CYS A 62 -1.12 8.92 1.74
N GLU A 63 -1.28 8.36 0.54
CA GLU A 63 -0.70 7.08 0.14
C GLU A 63 0.84 7.12 0.19
N MET A 64 1.46 8.18 -0.34
CA MET A 64 2.91 8.36 -0.28
C MET A 64 3.42 8.50 1.15
N LEU A 65 2.76 9.33 1.97
CA LEU A 65 3.13 9.52 3.37
C LEU A 65 3.03 8.20 4.16
N PHE A 66 1.96 7.42 3.92
CA PHE A 66 1.81 6.11 4.53
C PHE A 66 2.92 5.14 4.11
N GLY A 67 3.30 5.12 2.83
CA GLY A 67 4.44 4.36 2.34
C GLY A 67 5.74 4.71 3.08
N LEU A 68 6.02 6.01 3.24
CA LEU A 68 7.24 6.47 3.92
C LEU A 68 7.32 6.06 5.40
N CYS A 69 6.19 5.84 6.08
CA CYS A 69 6.19 5.34 7.46
C CYS A 69 6.93 3.99 7.60
N PHE A 70 6.94 3.15 6.56
CA PHE A 70 7.66 1.86 6.59
C PHE A 70 9.18 2.00 6.69
N LEU A 71 9.76 3.15 6.31
CA LEU A 71 11.19 3.39 6.46
C LEU A 71 11.59 3.56 7.93
N LYS A 72 10.73 4.19 8.74
CA LYS A 72 11.00 4.47 10.16
C LYS A 72 10.52 3.35 11.08
N TRP A 73 9.34 2.80 10.83
CA TRP A 73 8.69 1.80 11.70
C TRP A 73 8.67 0.41 11.08
N ASN A 74 9.83 -0.02 10.60
CA ASN A 74 10.01 -1.30 9.91
C ASN A 74 9.44 -2.51 10.68
N ARG A 75 9.68 -2.64 11.98
CA ARG A 75 9.24 -3.81 12.77
C ARG A 75 7.84 -3.64 13.41
N SER A 76 7.06 -2.66 12.97
CA SER A 76 5.74 -2.39 13.56
C SER A 76 4.67 -3.32 12.99
N ILE A 77 4.20 -4.26 13.82
CA ILE A 77 3.04 -5.13 13.50
C ILE A 77 1.80 -4.27 13.24
N LEU A 78 1.62 -3.18 14.01
CA LEU A 78 0.49 -2.26 13.82
C LEU A 78 0.51 -1.62 12.43
N LEU A 79 1.68 -1.17 11.95
CA LEU A 79 1.80 -0.54 10.63
C LEU A 79 1.47 -1.54 9.51
N HIS A 80 1.95 -2.78 9.62
CA HIS A 80 1.59 -3.84 8.67
C HIS A 80 0.10 -4.20 8.72
N GLY A 81 -0.53 -4.19 9.91
CA GLY A 81 -1.97 -4.37 10.08
C GLY A 81 -2.79 -3.25 9.44
N LEU A 82 -2.39 -1.99 9.62
CA LEU A 82 -3.01 -0.85 8.94
C LEU A 82 -2.88 -0.96 7.42
N ASN A 83 -1.74 -1.44 6.90
CA ASN A 83 -1.57 -1.68 5.47
C ASN A 83 -2.55 -2.74 4.93
N ILE A 84 -2.74 -3.85 5.67
CA ILE A 84 -3.69 -4.90 5.30
C ILE A 84 -5.12 -4.33 5.24
N ILE A 85 -5.54 -3.62 6.29
CA ILE A 85 -6.88 -3.03 6.37
C ILE A 85 -7.06 -1.96 5.28
N GLY A 86 -6.07 -1.10 5.08
CA GLY A 86 -6.10 -0.04 4.07
C GLY A 86 -6.23 -0.58 2.65
N LEU A 87 -5.43 -1.58 2.28
CA LEU A 87 -5.50 -2.21 0.96
C LEU A 87 -6.82 -2.95 0.72
N ALA A 88 -7.34 -3.64 1.74
CA ALA A 88 -8.67 -4.25 1.67
C ALA A 88 -9.77 -3.19 1.51
N GLY A 89 -9.66 -2.08 2.24
CA GLY A 89 -10.57 -0.93 2.12
C GLY A 89 -10.53 -0.29 0.73
N LEU A 90 -9.34 -0.11 0.14
CA LEU A 90 -9.19 0.39 -1.23
C LEU A 90 -9.83 -0.56 -2.26
N LEU A 91 -9.68 -1.88 -2.10
CA LEU A 91 -10.36 -2.85 -2.97
C LEU A 91 -11.88 -2.76 -2.86
N LEU A 92 -12.41 -2.67 -1.63
CA LEU A 92 -13.85 -2.50 -1.42
C LEU A 92 -14.35 -1.19 -2.04
N LEU A 93 -13.59 -0.10 -1.88
CA LEU A 93 -13.91 1.19 -2.48
C LEU A 93 -14.06 1.07 -4.00
N ILE A 94 -13.09 0.45 -4.66
CA ILE A 94 -13.12 0.25 -6.12
C ILE A 94 -14.26 -0.70 -6.51
N ALA A 95 -14.53 -1.74 -5.73
CA ALA A 95 -15.64 -2.65 -6.00
C ALA A 95 -17.01 -1.96 -6.01
N PHE A 96 -17.22 -0.98 -5.13
CA PHE A 96 -18.49 -0.24 -5.08
C PHE A 96 -18.55 0.93 -6.06
N THR A 97 -17.42 1.57 -6.36
CA THR A 97 -17.41 2.80 -7.17
C THR A 97 -17.05 2.58 -8.62
N ALA A 98 -16.17 1.64 -8.92
CA ALA A 98 -15.68 1.39 -10.28
C ALA A 98 -15.40 -0.11 -10.51
N PRO A 99 -16.40 -1.00 -10.40
CA PRO A 99 -16.22 -2.45 -10.42
C PRO A 99 -15.55 -2.98 -11.70
N LEU A 100 -15.74 -2.31 -12.83
CA LEU A 100 -15.10 -2.69 -14.10
C LEU A 100 -13.56 -2.60 -14.04
N GLN A 101 -13.00 -1.77 -13.16
CA GLN A 101 -11.55 -1.70 -12.96
C GLN A 101 -10.98 -2.99 -12.36
N LEU A 102 -11.81 -3.81 -11.70
CA LEU A 102 -11.38 -5.08 -11.10
C LEU A 102 -11.13 -6.19 -12.14
N THR A 103 -11.69 -6.07 -13.34
CA THR A 103 -11.59 -7.10 -14.39
C THR A 103 -10.54 -6.79 -15.46
N ALA A 104 -9.84 -5.65 -15.34
CA ALA A 104 -8.74 -5.30 -16.24
C ALA A 104 -7.58 -6.31 -16.16
N ALA A 105 -6.80 -6.46 -17.24
CA ALA A 105 -5.65 -7.37 -17.26
C ALA A 105 -4.58 -7.03 -16.19
N PHE A 106 -4.39 -5.73 -15.94
CA PHE A 106 -3.59 -5.21 -14.82
C PHE A 106 -4.52 -4.45 -13.88
N ASN A 107 -5.18 -5.18 -12.99
CA ASN A 107 -6.19 -4.64 -12.09
C ASN A 107 -5.65 -4.39 -10.66
N PRO A 108 -6.38 -3.58 -9.86
CA PRO A 108 -6.04 -3.32 -8.47
C PRO A 108 -6.05 -4.57 -7.57
N VAL A 109 -6.80 -5.62 -7.91
CA VAL A 109 -6.89 -6.85 -7.11
C VAL A 109 -5.51 -7.50 -7.01
N VAL A 110 -4.84 -7.71 -8.15
CA VAL A 110 -3.52 -8.36 -8.19
C VAL A 110 -2.50 -7.58 -7.36
N MET A 111 -2.43 -6.25 -7.55
CA MET A 111 -1.47 -5.40 -6.82
C MET A 111 -1.76 -5.36 -5.32
N ASN A 112 -3.01 -5.08 -4.92
CA ASN A 112 -3.37 -4.93 -3.51
C ASN A 112 -3.23 -6.26 -2.75
N THR A 113 -3.58 -7.39 -3.36
CA THR A 113 -3.35 -8.71 -2.75
C THR A 113 -1.87 -9.00 -2.56
N ALA A 114 -1.02 -8.67 -3.54
CA ALA A 114 0.43 -8.85 -3.41
C ALA A 114 1.01 -8.00 -2.26
N MET A 115 0.68 -6.71 -2.20
CA MET A 115 1.12 -5.81 -1.13
C MET A 115 0.58 -6.23 0.25
N LEU A 116 -0.64 -6.74 0.30
CA LEU A 116 -1.25 -7.27 1.52
C LEU A 116 -0.48 -8.48 2.03
N MET A 117 -0.19 -9.44 1.14
CA MET A 117 0.54 -10.66 1.50
C MET A 117 1.98 -10.38 1.93
N LEU A 118 2.63 -9.36 1.36
CA LEU A 118 3.92 -8.86 1.85
C LEU A 118 3.84 -8.43 3.32
N SER A 119 2.79 -7.72 3.74
CA SER A 119 2.56 -7.40 5.15
C SER A 119 2.33 -8.64 6.02
N VAL A 120 1.57 -9.62 5.53
CA VAL A 120 1.33 -10.88 6.27
C VAL A 120 2.65 -11.60 6.54
N VAL A 121 3.49 -11.75 5.52
CA VAL A 121 4.81 -12.39 5.66
C VAL A 121 5.71 -11.59 6.60
N ALA A 122 5.70 -10.25 6.52
CA ALA A 122 6.47 -9.42 7.46
C ALA A 122 6.05 -9.63 8.92
N ILE A 123 4.75 -9.71 9.20
CA ILE A 123 4.23 -9.99 10.56
C ILE A 123 4.70 -11.37 11.04
N GLN A 124 4.60 -12.40 10.19
CA GLN A 124 5.07 -13.76 10.52
C GLN A 124 6.55 -13.77 10.88
N LEU A 125 7.40 -13.06 10.11
CA LEU A 125 8.84 -12.95 10.38
C LEU A 125 9.11 -12.26 11.73
N ILE A 126 8.42 -11.15 12.02
CA ILE A 126 8.56 -10.41 13.28
C ILE A 126 8.17 -11.30 14.48
N GLN A 127 7.05 -12.02 14.40
CA GLN A 127 6.58 -12.90 15.46
C GLN A 127 7.51 -14.11 15.69
N GLN A 128 8.08 -14.67 14.63
CA GLN A 128 9.06 -15.75 14.74
C GLN A 128 10.33 -15.30 15.46
N GLU A 129 10.82 -14.10 15.18
CA GLU A 129 11.99 -13.53 15.87
C GLU A 129 11.70 -13.27 17.36
N GLN A 130 10.54 -12.71 17.69
CA GLN A 130 10.13 -12.49 19.09
C GLN A 130 10.01 -13.81 19.86
N SER A 131 9.45 -14.85 19.22
CA SER A 131 9.30 -16.17 19.83
C SER A 131 10.64 -16.87 20.10
N LYS A 132 11.66 -16.62 19.27
CA LYS A 132 13.01 -17.15 19.49
C LYS A 132 13.71 -16.47 20.67
N ILE A 133 13.51 -15.16 20.83
CA ILE A 133 14.07 -14.38 21.95
C ILE A 133 13.50 -14.87 23.28
N PHE A 134 12.19 -15.17 23.34
CA PHE A 134 11.55 -15.64 24.58
C PHE A 134 11.90 -17.09 24.97
N LYS A 135 12.42 -17.89 24.03
CA LYS A 135 12.85 -19.28 24.26
C LYS A 135 14.35 -19.40 24.60
N GLN A 136 15.09 -18.30 24.62
CA GLN A 136 16.49 -18.21 25.07
C GLN A 136 16.54 -17.65 26.49
#